data_AF-A0A6J1KD17-F1
#
_entry.id   AF-A0A6J1KD17-F1
#
_cell.length_a   1.000
_cell.length_b   1.000
_cell.length_c   1.000
_cell.angle_alpha   90.00
_cell.angle_beta   90.00
_cell.angle_gamma   90.00
#
_symmetry.space_group_name_H-M   'P 1'
#
loop_
_entity.id
_entity.type
_entity.pdbx_description
1 polymer ?
#
loop_
_entity_poly.entity_id
_entity_poly.type
_entity_poly.pdbx_seq_one_letter_code
_entity_poly.pdbx_strand_id
1 'polypeptide(L)'
;MTGFGNFSYYYVRKDFSFSRFAQMMWRLNFLVFGCCIVLDNSYMLYYICPLHTFFSLTVYGFVGILKKYNEIRSVIAVKFLACFLIVIIVWEIPGVFDVLWEPFTFILGYKDPNRLAEQLPPLYEWHFRTGLDRYIWILGMLYAFYYPTAEEWIEKLDEAKLKRRILIKTTIVVTSSMAAYLWYEYIFKLDSITYNKYHPYTSWIPITAYICIRNVTQSTRSYTLLVFGWIGKISLDTYISQFHIWLRSNAPDAQPKLLLTIIPDYPLLNFMLTTITLMAASYRLSELTNTFKTAFVPSKDNKRIMYNMMSGGAIVGILYSLSFVFLKVPPASV
;
A
#
# COMPACT_ATOMS: atom_id res chain seq x y z
N MET A 1 -1.24 3.30 6.28
CA MET A 1 -2.65 2.86 6.48
C MET A 1 -2.81 1.34 6.62
N THR A 2 -2.09 0.52 5.85
CA THR A 2 -2.20 -0.96 5.90
C THR A 2 -2.02 -1.54 7.30
N GLY A 3 -1.01 -1.08 8.06
CA GLY A 3 -0.80 -1.49 9.46
C GLY A 3 -2.02 -1.23 10.34
N PHE A 4 -2.55 0.00 10.32
CA PHE A 4 -3.72 0.39 11.11
C PHE A 4 -4.97 -0.44 10.76
N GLY A 5 -5.33 -0.49 9.47
CA GLY A 5 -6.57 -1.12 9.02
C GLY A 5 -6.58 -2.63 9.26
N ASN A 6 -5.50 -3.32 8.91
CA ASN A 6 -5.40 -4.77 9.11
C ASN A 6 -5.32 -5.13 10.59
N PHE A 7 -4.53 -4.40 11.38
CA PHE A 7 -4.43 -4.67 12.81
C PHE A 7 -5.76 -4.43 13.50
N SER A 8 -6.42 -3.28 13.27
CA SER A 8 -7.73 -2.97 13.84
C SER A 8 -8.75 -4.07 13.51
N TYR A 9 -8.78 -4.55 12.25
CA TYR A 9 -9.64 -5.65 11.86
C TYR A 9 -9.35 -6.94 12.62
N TYR A 10 -8.11 -7.47 12.54
CA TYR A 10 -7.79 -8.77 13.13
C TYR A 10 -7.79 -8.74 14.66
N TYR A 11 -7.45 -7.61 15.27
CA TYR A 11 -7.42 -7.45 16.71
C TYR A 11 -8.82 -7.28 17.30
N VAL A 12 -9.66 -6.42 16.71
CA VAL A 12 -11.02 -6.14 17.23
C VAL A 12 -12.02 -7.22 16.81
N ARG A 13 -12.03 -7.62 15.53
CA ARG A 13 -13.00 -8.61 15.02
C ARG A 13 -12.60 -10.05 15.33
N LYS A 14 -11.32 -10.31 15.68
CA LYS A 14 -10.75 -11.66 15.90
C LYS A 14 -11.05 -12.65 14.76
N ASP A 15 -11.32 -12.12 13.56
CA ASP A 15 -11.70 -12.91 12.40
C ASP A 15 -10.47 -13.24 11.54
N PHE A 16 -10.01 -14.49 11.64
CA PHE A 16 -8.91 -15.03 10.85
C PHE A 16 -9.38 -15.91 9.70
N SER A 17 -10.61 -15.69 9.21
CA SER A 17 -11.17 -16.41 8.06
C SER A 17 -10.27 -16.35 6.83
N PHE A 18 -10.01 -17.52 6.24
CA PHE A 18 -9.30 -17.65 4.96
C PHE A 18 -10.00 -16.87 3.84
N SER A 19 -11.34 -16.87 3.81
CA SER A 19 -12.10 -16.14 2.80
C SER A 19 -11.81 -14.64 2.84
N ARG A 20 -11.73 -14.04 4.04
CA ARG A 20 -11.41 -12.61 4.17
C ARG A 20 -9.99 -12.31 3.72
N PHE A 21 -9.04 -13.16 4.12
CA PHE A 21 -7.66 -13.06 3.69
C PHE A 21 -7.55 -13.12 2.16
N ALA A 22 -8.20 -14.10 1.52
CA ALA A 22 -8.24 -14.23 0.07
C ALA A 22 -8.87 -13.02 -0.63
N GLN A 23 -9.95 -12.45 -0.07
CA GLN A 23 -10.57 -11.23 -0.62
C GLN A 23 -9.64 -10.02 -0.56
N MET A 24 -8.84 -9.91 0.51
CA MET A 24 -7.84 -8.85 0.65
C MET A 24 -6.71 -9.04 -0.36
N MET A 25 -6.18 -10.26 -0.49
CA MET A 25 -5.15 -10.59 -1.49
C MET A 25 -5.64 -10.33 -2.91
N TRP A 26 -6.90 -10.66 -3.19
CA TRP A 26 -7.55 -10.36 -4.47
C TRP A 26 -7.59 -8.86 -4.73
N ARG A 27 -8.08 -8.07 -3.77
CA ARG A 27 -8.20 -6.62 -3.92
C ARG A 27 -6.86 -5.96 -4.24
N LEU A 28 -5.78 -6.43 -3.60
CA LEU A 28 -4.44 -5.85 -3.74
C LEU A 28 -3.76 -6.25 -5.06
N ASN A 29 -4.01 -7.46 -5.56
CA ASN A 29 -3.15 -8.03 -6.59
C ASN A 29 -3.84 -8.40 -7.90
N PHE A 30 -5.16 -8.57 -7.93
CA PHE A 30 -5.86 -9.07 -9.12
C PHE A 30 -5.57 -8.24 -10.38
N LEU A 31 -5.71 -6.91 -10.29
CA LEU A 31 -5.49 -6.02 -11.42
C LEU A 31 -4.02 -6.01 -11.87
N VAL A 32 -3.08 -5.97 -10.92
CA VAL A 32 -1.65 -6.00 -11.25
C VAL A 32 -1.25 -7.31 -11.89
N PHE A 33 -1.71 -8.46 -11.38
CA PHE A 33 -1.44 -9.74 -12.02
C PHE A 33 -1.93 -9.77 -13.46
N GLY A 34 -3.12 -9.24 -13.73
CA GLY A 34 -3.62 -9.06 -15.09
C GLY A 34 -2.68 -8.19 -15.95
N CYS A 35 -2.24 -7.04 -15.44
CA CYS A 35 -1.31 -6.18 -16.14
C CYS A 35 0.05 -6.85 -16.42
N CYS A 36 0.63 -7.54 -15.43
CA CYS A 36 1.90 -8.24 -15.57
C CYS A 36 1.82 -9.35 -16.63
N ILE A 37 0.74 -10.13 -16.66
CA ILE A 37 0.56 -11.21 -17.65
C ILE A 37 0.36 -10.65 -19.06
N VAL A 38 -0.48 -9.62 -19.21
CA VAL A 38 -0.83 -9.08 -20.53
C VAL A 38 0.29 -8.23 -21.13
N LEU A 39 1.03 -7.50 -20.31
CA LEU A 39 2.05 -6.54 -20.75
C LEU A 39 3.48 -7.03 -20.57
N ASP A 40 3.67 -8.24 -20.04
CA ASP A 40 4.98 -8.84 -19.70
C ASP A 40 5.84 -7.92 -18.80
N ASN A 41 5.19 -7.22 -17.87
CA ASN A 41 5.86 -6.33 -16.92
C ASN A 41 6.20 -7.06 -15.61
N SER A 42 7.32 -6.69 -14.99
CA SER A 42 7.72 -7.12 -13.66
C SER A 42 6.71 -6.65 -12.60
N TYR A 43 6.40 -7.50 -11.62
CA TYR A 43 5.48 -7.16 -10.53
C TYR A 43 5.95 -5.93 -9.72
N MET A 44 7.26 -5.75 -9.59
CA MET A 44 7.87 -4.64 -8.88
C MET A 44 7.71 -3.28 -9.57
N LEU A 45 7.34 -3.24 -10.86
CA LEU A 45 6.94 -1.99 -11.53
C LEU A 45 5.79 -1.30 -10.77
N TYR A 46 4.85 -2.10 -10.26
CA TYR A 46 3.70 -1.66 -9.46
C TYR A 46 3.95 -1.82 -7.96
N TYR A 47 5.12 -1.38 -7.49
CA TYR A 47 5.67 -1.67 -6.15
C TYR A 47 4.70 -1.52 -4.96
N ILE A 48 3.70 -0.63 -5.05
CA ILE A 48 2.69 -0.47 -3.99
C ILE A 48 1.99 -1.81 -3.69
N CYS A 49 1.70 -2.62 -4.71
CA CYS A 49 1.03 -3.91 -4.52
C CYS A 49 1.88 -4.94 -3.73
N PRO A 50 3.15 -5.23 -4.09
CA PRO A 50 4.01 -6.09 -3.28
C PRO A 50 4.21 -5.56 -1.87
N LEU A 51 4.42 -4.23 -1.70
CA LEU A 51 4.58 -3.63 -0.37
C LEU A 51 3.33 -3.82 0.50
N HIS A 52 2.15 -3.50 -0.03
CA HIS A 52 0.90 -3.67 0.70
C HIS A 52 0.58 -5.14 0.99
N THR A 53 0.93 -6.05 0.09
CA THR A 53 0.80 -7.50 0.29
C THR A 53 1.71 -7.97 1.42
N PHE A 54 2.99 -7.59 1.38
CA PHE A 54 3.96 -7.92 2.42
C PHE A 54 3.52 -7.41 3.79
N PHE A 55 3.22 -6.12 3.92
CA PHE A 55 2.77 -5.56 5.20
C PHE A 55 1.45 -6.16 5.69
N SER A 56 0.57 -6.58 4.77
CA SER A 56 -0.66 -7.27 5.17
C SER A 56 -0.38 -8.66 5.73
N LEU A 57 0.57 -9.40 5.14
CA LEU A 57 1.02 -10.70 5.61
C LEU A 57 1.74 -10.59 6.97
N THR A 58 2.61 -9.60 7.15
CA THR A 58 3.33 -9.41 8.42
C THR A 58 2.37 -9.05 9.55
N VAL A 59 1.40 -8.17 9.32
CA VAL A 59 0.35 -7.84 10.31
C VAL A 59 -0.50 -9.07 10.62
N TYR A 60 -0.90 -9.84 9.61
CA TYR A 60 -1.64 -11.09 9.80
C TYR A 60 -0.85 -12.08 10.66
N GLY A 61 0.44 -12.26 10.39
CA GLY A 61 1.35 -13.09 11.20
C GLY A 61 1.50 -12.57 12.63
N PHE A 62 1.71 -11.26 12.82
CA PHE A 62 1.86 -10.61 14.12
C PHE A 62 0.67 -10.88 15.06
N VAL A 63 -0.55 -10.70 14.55
CA VAL A 63 -1.77 -10.93 15.34
C VAL A 63 -2.09 -12.43 15.43
N GLY A 64 -1.82 -13.21 14.37
CA GLY A 64 -2.14 -14.63 14.29
C GLY A 64 -1.29 -15.54 15.19
N ILE A 65 0.01 -15.27 15.30
CA ILE A 65 0.92 -16.02 16.19
C ILE A 65 0.47 -15.82 17.64
N LEU A 66 0.33 -16.88 18.45
CA LEU A 66 -0.09 -16.78 19.86
C LEU A 66 -1.41 -15.99 20.10
N LYS A 67 -2.36 -16.07 19.16
CA LYS A 67 -3.63 -15.30 19.20
C LYS A 67 -4.39 -15.35 20.52
N LYS A 68 -4.30 -16.47 21.25
CA LYS A 68 -4.98 -16.68 22.55
C LYS A 68 -4.50 -15.72 23.64
N TYR A 69 -3.26 -15.25 23.55
CA TYR A 69 -2.62 -14.39 24.56
C TYR A 69 -2.61 -12.91 24.18
N ASN A 70 -3.22 -12.55 23.04
CA ASN A 70 -3.27 -11.15 22.58
C ASN A 70 -4.05 -10.23 23.52
N GLU A 71 -4.87 -10.76 24.42
CA GLU A 71 -5.58 -9.93 25.41
C GLU A 71 -4.64 -9.42 26.52
N ILE A 72 -3.49 -10.09 26.71
CA ILE A 72 -2.52 -9.72 27.73
C ILE A 72 -1.63 -8.59 27.19
N ARG A 73 -1.67 -7.43 27.86
CA ARG A 73 -0.93 -6.22 27.44
C ARG A 73 0.59 -6.45 27.33
N SER A 74 1.17 -7.22 28.25
CA SER A 74 2.61 -7.54 28.21
C SER A 74 3.00 -8.36 26.98
N VAL A 75 2.16 -9.31 26.55
CA VAL A 75 2.40 -10.13 25.37
C VAL A 75 2.38 -9.28 24.10
N ILE A 76 1.43 -8.35 23.98
CA ILE A 76 1.41 -7.39 22.86
C ILE A 76 2.65 -6.49 22.87
N ALA A 77 3.06 -5.98 24.03
CA ALA A 77 4.25 -5.14 24.14
C ALA A 77 5.52 -5.90 23.70
N VAL A 78 5.67 -7.15 24.14
CA VAL A 78 6.78 -8.02 23.73
C VAL A 78 6.74 -8.29 22.23
N LYS A 79 5.56 -8.51 21.64
CA LYS A 79 5.42 -8.68 20.19
C LYS A 79 5.84 -7.43 19.41
N PHE A 80 5.42 -6.25 19.86
CA PHE A 80 5.85 -4.99 19.24
C PHE A 80 7.36 -4.84 19.30
N LEU A 81 7.97 -5.10 20.47
CA LEU A 81 9.42 -5.07 20.62
C LEU A 81 10.10 -6.07 19.68
N ALA A 82 9.63 -7.31 19.63
CA ALA A 82 10.15 -8.33 18.72
C ALA A 82 10.02 -7.91 17.25
N CYS A 83 8.90 -7.29 16.86
CA CYS A 83 8.68 -6.80 15.52
C CYS A 83 9.66 -5.67 15.15
N PHE A 84 9.91 -4.73 16.06
CA PHE A 84 10.93 -3.70 15.87
C PHE A 84 12.33 -4.29 15.74
N LEU A 85 12.67 -5.27 16.59
CA LEU A 85 13.97 -5.96 16.53
C LEU A 85 14.15 -6.73 15.21
N ILE A 86 13.13 -7.41 14.73
CA ILE A 86 13.17 -8.11 13.43
C ILE A 86 13.43 -7.10 12.30
N VAL A 87 12.77 -5.94 12.30
CA VAL A 87 13.02 -4.91 11.29
C VAL A 87 14.46 -4.39 11.35
N ILE A 88 14.99 -4.15 12.55
CA ILE A 88 16.39 -3.75 12.71
C ILE A 88 17.34 -4.84 12.19
N ILE A 89 17.12 -6.09 12.56
CA ILE A 89 17.94 -7.23 12.12
C ILE A 89 17.93 -7.37 10.60
N VAL A 90 16.75 -7.27 9.97
CA VAL A 90 16.60 -7.50 8.54
C VAL A 90 17.15 -6.34 7.69
N TRP A 91 16.97 -5.08 8.10
CA TRP A 91 17.35 -3.92 7.28
C TRP A 91 18.62 -3.18 7.72
N GLU A 92 19.08 -3.31 8.97
CA GLU A 92 20.31 -2.65 9.44
C GLU A 92 21.54 -3.56 9.39
N ILE A 93 21.36 -4.88 9.53
CA ILE A 93 22.48 -5.82 9.46
C ILE A 93 22.77 -6.14 7.98
N PRO A 94 23.97 -5.82 7.46
CA PRO A 94 24.30 -6.07 6.07
C PRO A 94 24.26 -7.58 5.76
N GLY A 95 23.70 -7.93 4.60
CA GLY A 95 23.59 -9.30 4.10
C GLY A 95 22.38 -10.09 4.59
N VAL A 96 21.75 -9.73 5.73
CA VAL A 96 20.55 -10.44 6.22
C VAL A 96 19.36 -10.25 5.28
N PHE A 97 19.18 -9.03 4.77
CA PHE A 97 18.15 -8.73 3.79
C PHE A 97 18.30 -9.61 2.54
N ASP A 98 19.51 -9.64 1.98
CA ASP A 98 19.76 -10.34 0.71
C ASP A 98 19.49 -11.84 0.85
N VAL A 99 20.00 -12.47 1.91
CA VAL A 99 19.77 -13.90 2.17
C VAL A 99 18.27 -14.21 2.37
N LEU A 100 17.53 -13.34 3.05
CA LEU A 100 16.11 -13.55 3.32
C LEU A 100 15.25 -13.40 2.07
N TRP A 101 15.60 -12.48 1.17
CA TRP A 101 14.80 -12.12 0.00
C TRP A 101 15.26 -12.75 -1.32
N GLU A 102 16.48 -13.26 -1.40
CA GLU A 102 17.03 -13.94 -2.58
C GLU A 102 16.11 -15.05 -3.13
N PRO A 103 15.50 -15.94 -2.32
CA PRO A 103 14.57 -16.95 -2.83
C PRO A 103 13.33 -16.37 -3.52
N PHE A 104 12.96 -15.12 -3.22
CA PHE A 104 11.80 -14.42 -3.77
C PHE A 104 12.13 -13.54 -4.98
N THR A 105 13.37 -13.60 -5.49
CA THR A 105 13.81 -12.83 -6.66
C THR A 105 12.95 -13.07 -7.90
N PHE A 106 12.37 -14.26 -8.06
CA PHE A 106 11.48 -14.56 -9.19
C PHE A 106 10.18 -13.73 -9.20
N ILE A 107 9.73 -13.23 -8.04
CA ILE A 107 8.53 -12.39 -7.91
C ILE A 107 8.91 -10.91 -7.75
N LEU A 108 9.90 -10.64 -6.89
CA LEU A 108 10.22 -9.28 -6.44
C LEU A 108 11.38 -8.65 -7.22
N GLY A 109 12.07 -9.42 -8.06
CA GLY A 109 13.09 -8.91 -8.95
C GLY A 109 12.49 -7.93 -9.94
N TYR A 110 13.21 -6.83 -10.18
CA TYR A 110 12.78 -5.79 -11.11
C TYR A 110 13.74 -5.68 -12.30
N LYS A 111 13.21 -5.82 -13.51
CA LYS A 111 13.98 -5.81 -14.77
C LYS A 111 13.86 -4.46 -15.48
N ASP A 112 14.25 -3.37 -14.82
CA ASP A 112 14.18 -2.05 -15.44
C ASP A 112 15.24 -1.89 -16.55
N PRO A 113 14.85 -1.77 -17.83
CA PRO A 113 15.82 -1.67 -18.93
C PRO A 113 16.64 -0.38 -18.87
N ASN A 114 16.11 0.69 -18.26
CA ASN A 114 16.84 1.95 -18.13
C ASN A 114 17.88 1.93 -17.01
N ARG A 115 17.82 0.95 -16.10
CA ARG A 115 18.77 0.78 -14.99
C ARG A 115 19.68 -0.44 -15.14
N LEU A 116 19.53 -1.23 -16.19
CA LEU A 116 20.54 -2.24 -16.57
C LEU A 116 21.92 -1.60 -16.79
N ALA A 117 21.97 -0.34 -17.22
CA ALA A 117 23.21 0.43 -17.34
C ALA A 117 23.90 0.72 -15.99
N GLU A 118 23.15 0.69 -14.88
CA GLU A 118 23.64 1.00 -13.52
C GLU A 118 24.12 -0.24 -12.75
N GLN A 119 24.05 -1.45 -13.35
CA GLN A 119 24.46 -2.74 -12.76
C GLN A 119 23.88 -3.01 -11.35
N LEU A 120 22.67 -2.52 -11.08
CA LEU A 120 22.04 -2.69 -9.77
C LEU A 120 21.52 -4.14 -9.58
N PRO A 121 21.56 -4.68 -8.35
CA PRO A 121 20.97 -5.98 -8.04
C PRO A 121 19.47 -6.02 -8.37
N PRO A 122 18.92 -7.18 -8.80
CA PRO A 122 17.49 -7.31 -9.12
C PRO A 122 16.53 -6.90 -7.99
N LEU A 123 16.96 -7.07 -6.73
CA LEU A 123 16.18 -6.74 -5.52
C LEU A 123 16.41 -5.31 -5.02
N TYR A 124 17.20 -4.48 -5.71
CA TYR A 124 17.52 -3.13 -5.27
C TYR A 124 16.27 -2.29 -5.01
N GLU A 125 15.31 -2.29 -5.93
CA GLU A 125 14.07 -1.51 -5.77
C GLU A 125 13.24 -2.03 -4.60
N TRP A 126 13.21 -3.35 -4.40
CA TRP A 126 12.52 -3.97 -3.25
C TRP A 126 13.16 -3.54 -1.93
N HIS A 127 14.50 -3.62 -1.83
CA HIS A 127 15.24 -3.16 -0.67
C HIS A 127 15.03 -1.68 -0.38
N PHE A 128 15.13 -0.84 -1.42
CA PHE A 128 14.94 0.60 -1.31
C PHE A 128 13.53 0.97 -0.83
N ARG A 129 12.49 0.44 -1.47
CA ARG A 129 11.09 0.78 -1.13
C ARG A 129 10.68 0.26 0.23
N THR A 130 11.02 -0.99 0.55
CA THR A 130 10.72 -1.54 1.88
C THR A 130 11.55 -0.89 2.97
N GLY A 131 12.79 -0.50 2.69
CA GLY A 131 13.65 0.24 3.60
C GLY A 131 13.08 1.62 3.97
N LEU A 132 12.48 2.32 3.00
CA LEU A 132 11.78 3.59 3.24
C LEU A 132 10.60 3.42 4.22
N ASP A 133 9.78 2.38 4.01
CA ASP A 133 8.53 2.17 4.77
C ASP A 133 8.65 1.17 5.95
N ARG A 134 9.87 0.80 6.35
CA ARG A 134 10.08 -0.32 7.30
C ARG A 134 9.46 -0.16 8.68
N TYR A 135 9.26 1.07 9.16
CA TYR A 135 8.67 1.34 10.49
C TYR A 135 7.22 1.81 10.44
N ILE A 136 6.75 2.39 9.33
CA ILE A 136 5.48 3.12 9.31
C ILE A 136 4.27 2.21 9.51
N TRP A 137 4.36 0.95 9.06
CA TRP A 137 3.30 -0.02 9.27
C TRP A 137 3.19 -0.44 10.75
N ILE A 138 4.31 -0.52 11.49
CA ILE A 138 4.35 -0.80 12.94
C ILE A 138 3.70 0.35 13.71
N LEU A 139 4.03 1.59 13.37
CA LEU A 139 3.38 2.77 13.94
C LEU A 139 1.88 2.79 13.64
N GLY A 140 1.48 2.37 12.44
CA GLY A 140 0.08 2.15 12.09
C GLY A 140 -0.61 1.16 13.02
N MET A 141 0.03 0.03 13.35
CA MET A 141 -0.50 -0.93 14.31
C MET A 141 -0.59 -0.33 15.73
N LEU A 142 0.41 0.45 16.15
CA LEU A 142 0.39 1.16 17.44
C LEU A 142 -0.78 2.14 17.54
N TYR A 143 -1.02 2.94 16.49
CA TYR A 143 -2.20 3.82 16.46
C TYR A 143 -3.50 3.02 16.55
N ALA A 144 -3.61 1.88 15.87
CA ALA A 144 -4.80 1.04 15.97
C ALA A 144 -4.99 0.44 17.36
N PHE A 145 -3.89 0.08 18.05
CA PHE A 145 -3.93 -0.43 19.41
C PHE A 145 -4.39 0.63 20.44
N TYR A 146 -3.90 1.87 20.30
CA TYR A 146 -4.26 2.98 21.19
C TYR A 146 -5.51 3.75 20.77
N TYR A 147 -6.10 3.45 19.61
CA TYR A 147 -7.25 4.15 19.08
C TYR A 147 -8.44 4.23 20.06
N PRO A 148 -8.88 3.14 20.71
CA PRO A 148 -10.00 3.21 21.66
C PRO A 148 -9.70 4.10 22.87
N THR A 149 -8.47 4.07 23.38
CA THR A 149 -8.05 4.92 24.49
C THR A 149 -8.02 6.39 24.09
N ALA A 150 -7.53 6.69 22.88
CA ALA A 150 -7.50 8.04 22.34
C ALA A 150 -8.91 8.59 22.10
N GLU A 151 -9.83 7.76 21.61
CA GLU A 151 -11.25 8.08 21.44
C GLU A 151 -11.89 8.47 22.77
N GLU A 152 -11.73 7.64 23.82
CA GLU A 152 -12.24 7.92 25.17
C GLU A 152 -11.68 9.25 25.74
N TRP A 153 -10.40 9.55 25.50
CA TRP A 153 -9.79 10.81 25.96
C TRP A 153 -10.33 12.03 25.22
N ILE A 154 -10.63 11.90 23.93
CA ILE A 154 -11.22 12.97 23.13
C ILE A 154 -12.67 13.22 23.58
N GLU A 155 -13.45 12.18 23.88
CA GLU A 155 -14.81 12.31 24.41
C GLU A 155 -14.81 13.04 25.76
N LYS A 156 -13.95 12.62 26.70
CA LYS A 156 -13.77 13.31 27.98
C LYS A 156 -13.34 14.77 27.82
N LEU A 157 -12.54 15.07 26.80
CA LEU A 157 -12.13 16.44 26.49
C LEU A 157 -13.29 17.28 25.93
N ASP A 158 -14.19 16.67 25.17
CA ASP A 158 -15.38 17.33 24.62
C ASP A 158 -16.39 17.70 25.71
N GLU A 159 -16.50 16.89 26.76
CA GLU A 159 -17.34 17.12 27.96
C GLU A 159 -16.71 18.07 29.00
N ALA A 160 -15.42 18.38 28.88
CA ALA A 160 -14.72 19.23 29.83
C ALA A 160 -15.19 20.71 29.80
N LYS A 161 -14.99 21.43 30.91
CA LYS A 161 -15.27 22.87 31.02
C LYS A 161 -14.65 23.66 29.85
N LEU A 162 -15.40 24.63 29.32
CA LEU A 162 -15.04 25.40 28.11
C LEU A 162 -13.60 25.93 28.11
N LYS A 163 -13.14 26.57 29.21
CA LYS A 163 -11.78 27.10 29.33
C LYS A 163 -10.71 26.01 29.19
N ARG A 164 -10.88 24.88 29.89
CA ARG A 164 -9.95 23.74 29.85
C ARG A 164 -9.96 23.06 28.47
N ARG A 165 -11.15 22.90 27.88
CA ARG A 165 -11.33 22.35 26.54
C ARG A 165 -10.62 23.18 25.49
N ILE A 166 -10.82 24.49 25.48
CA ILE A 166 -10.15 25.39 24.52
C ILE A 166 -8.63 25.34 24.72
N LEU A 167 -8.15 25.45 25.96
CA LEU A 167 -6.73 25.41 26.26
C LEU A 167 -6.05 24.16 25.69
N ILE A 168 -6.55 22.96 26.04
CA ILE A 168 -5.97 21.69 25.60
C ILE A 168 -6.02 21.56 24.07
N LYS A 169 -7.16 21.90 23.45
CA LYS A 169 -7.32 21.82 21.99
C LYS A 169 -6.34 22.75 21.27
N THR A 170 -6.20 23.99 21.75
CA THR A 170 -5.23 24.95 21.21
C THR A 170 -3.81 24.44 21.39
N THR A 171 -3.46 23.86 22.54
CA THR A 171 -2.15 23.24 22.76
C THR A 171 -1.89 22.10 21.76
N ILE A 172 -2.86 21.21 21.53
CA ILE A 172 -2.72 20.11 20.56
C ILE A 172 -2.48 20.65 19.15
N VAL A 173 -3.25 21.65 18.72
CA VAL A 173 -3.08 22.26 17.39
C VAL A 173 -1.72 22.92 17.26
N VAL A 174 -1.34 23.79 18.21
CA VAL A 174 -0.06 24.52 18.16
C VAL A 174 1.13 23.57 18.16
N THR A 175 1.13 22.56 19.04
CA THR A 175 2.22 21.58 19.11
C THR A 175 2.31 20.72 17.85
N SER A 176 1.17 20.25 17.32
CA SER A 176 1.13 19.46 16.09
C SER A 176 1.57 20.26 14.87
N SER A 177 1.09 21.51 14.75
CA SER A 177 1.47 22.42 13.67
C SER A 177 2.95 22.79 13.75
N MET A 178 3.49 23.03 14.95
CA MET A 178 4.92 23.28 15.15
C MET A 178 5.75 22.06 14.76
N ALA A 179 5.37 20.85 15.18
CA ALA A 179 6.08 19.63 14.80
C ALA A 179 6.07 19.41 13.28
N ALA A 180 4.93 19.63 12.61
CA ALA A 180 4.84 19.55 11.15
C ALA A 180 5.70 20.61 10.45
N TYR A 181 5.71 21.84 10.96
CA TYR A 181 6.51 22.94 10.41
C TYR A 181 8.02 22.66 10.56
N LEU A 182 8.47 22.27 11.75
CA LEU A 182 9.87 21.91 11.99
C LEU A 182 10.30 20.73 11.11
N TRP A 183 9.45 19.70 10.98
CA TRP A 183 9.74 18.59 10.07
C TRP A 183 9.84 19.05 8.61
N TYR A 184 8.95 19.94 8.18
CA TYR A 184 9.00 20.50 6.82
C TYR A 184 10.29 21.28 6.57
N GLU A 185 10.65 22.19 7.48
CA GLU A 185 11.83 23.06 7.34
C GLU A 185 13.15 22.28 7.41
N TYR A 186 13.29 21.35 8.36
CA TYR A 186 14.57 20.69 8.63
C TYR A 186 14.74 19.32 7.97
N ILE A 187 13.65 18.62 7.61
CA ILE A 187 13.71 17.26 7.06
C ILE A 187 13.22 17.22 5.62
N PHE A 188 12.02 17.75 5.34
CA PHE A 188 11.40 17.61 4.02
C PHE A 188 12.15 18.36 2.90
N LYS A 189 12.76 19.52 3.23
CA LYS A 189 13.55 20.32 2.28
C LYS A 189 14.95 19.76 1.99
N LEU A 190 15.37 18.69 2.67
CA LEU A 190 16.66 18.06 2.39
C LEU A 190 16.71 17.51 0.96
N ASP A 191 17.92 17.34 0.44
CA ASP A 191 18.10 16.67 -0.84
C ASP A 191 17.55 15.24 -0.79
N SER A 192 17.16 14.70 -1.95
CA SER A 192 16.47 13.41 -2.02
C SER A 192 17.26 12.27 -1.36
N ILE A 193 18.59 12.26 -1.49
CA ILE A 193 19.44 11.19 -0.95
C ILE A 193 19.47 11.26 0.57
N THR A 194 19.70 12.44 1.13
CA THR A 194 19.71 12.65 2.58
C THR A 194 18.32 12.44 3.17
N TYR A 195 17.27 12.95 2.54
CA TYR A 195 15.88 12.72 2.95
C TYR A 195 15.55 11.22 3.03
N ASN A 196 15.92 10.44 2.01
CA ASN A 196 15.65 8.99 2.00
C ASN A 196 16.30 8.25 3.19
N LYS A 197 17.43 8.74 3.73
CA LYS A 197 18.05 8.17 4.94
C LYS A 197 17.23 8.46 6.20
N TYR A 198 16.66 9.65 6.32
CA TYR A 198 15.86 10.07 7.48
C TYR A 198 14.37 9.68 7.38
N HIS A 199 13.87 9.45 6.18
CA HIS A 199 12.46 9.17 5.91
C HIS A 199 11.89 8.02 6.77
N PRO A 200 12.54 6.85 6.89
CA PRO A 200 12.01 5.75 7.69
C PRO A 200 11.74 6.11 9.15
N TYR A 201 12.51 7.06 9.69
CA TYR A 201 12.48 7.43 11.10
C TYR A 201 11.57 8.61 11.39
N THR A 202 11.25 9.44 10.40
CA THR A 202 10.59 10.73 10.60
C THR A 202 9.26 10.88 9.86
N SER A 203 8.94 9.99 8.92
CA SER A 203 7.71 10.06 8.09
C SER A 203 6.41 10.03 8.90
N TRP A 204 6.43 9.51 10.12
CA TRP A 204 5.28 9.46 11.02
C TRP A 204 4.91 10.81 11.63
N ILE A 205 5.84 11.77 11.67
CA ILE A 205 5.63 13.09 12.27
C ILE A 205 4.50 13.86 11.56
N PRO A 206 4.55 14.10 10.23
CA PRO A 206 3.47 14.81 9.54
C PRO A 206 2.14 14.03 9.59
N ILE A 207 2.18 12.69 9.60
CA ILE A 207 0.99 11.85 9.72
C ILE A 207 0.33 12.04 11.08
N THR A 208 1.11 12.01 12.17
CA THR A 208 0.61 12.24 13.54
C THR A 208 0.05 13.63 13.69
N ALA A 209 0.78 14.64 13.21
CA ALA A 209 0.33 16.02 13.27
C ALA A 209 -1.02 16.19 12.55
N TYR A 210 -1.15 15.61 11.35
CA TYR A 210 -2.41 15.59 10.61
C TYR A 210 -3.52 14.90 11.42
N ILE A 211 -3.30 13.70 11.94
CA ILE A 211 -4.30 12.96 12.74
C ILE A 211 -4.74 13.78 13.96
N CYS A 212 -3.80 14.38 14.68
CA CYS A 212 -4.09 15.23 15.84
C CYS A 212 -4.98 16.40 15.43
N ILE A 213 -4.52 17.24 14.49
CA ILE A 213 -5.22 18.45 14.01
C ILE A 213 -6.62 18.10 13.47
N ARG A 214 -6.70 17.03 12.67
CA ARG A 214 -7.93 16.54 12.06
C ARG A 214 -9.00 16.14 13.06
N ASN A 215 -8.60 15.62 14.23
CA ASN A 215 -9.50 15.06 15.23
C ASN A 215 -9.75 15.98 16.44
N VAL A 216 -9.15 17.17 16.50
CA VAL A 216 -9.29 18.11 17.64
C VAL A 216 -10.74 18.54 17.89
N THR A 217 -11.57 18.70 16.85
CA THR A 217 -12.96 19.17 17.01
C THR A 217 -13.96 18.25 16.32
N GLN A 218 -15.18 18.14 16.86
CA GLN A 218 -16.28 17.42 16.21
C GLN A 218 -16.55 17.95 14.80
N SER A 219 -16.54 19.26 14.62
CA SER A 219 -16.76 19.88 13.29
C SER A 219 -15.74 19.38 12.29
N THR A 220 -14.44 19.50 12.61
CA THR A 220 -13.40 19.00 11.72
C THR A 220 -13.63 17.52 11.44
N ARG A 221 -13.65 16.61 12.43
CA ARG A 221 -13.76 15.17 12.18
C ARG A 221 -15.02 14.73 11.42
N SER A 222 -16.11 15.50 11.48
CA SER A 222 -17.40 15.15 10.83
C SER A 222 -17.46 15.48 9.34
N TYR A 223 -16.71 16.48 8.86
CA TYR A 223 -16.77 16.88 7.45
C TYR A 223 -15.66 16.24 6.64
N THR A 224 -16.01 15.53 5.57
CA THR A 224 -15.06 15.01 4.58
C THR A 224 -15.54 15.35 3.18
N LEU A 225 -14.60 15.60 2.27
CA LEU A 225 -14.94 15.81 0.86
C LEU A 225 -15.32 14.48 0.23
N LEU A 226 -16.57 14.37 -0.22
CA LEU A 226 -17.12 13.16 -0.84
C LEU A 226 -16.27 12.69 -2.02
N VAL A 227 -15.78 13.64 -2.84
CA VAL A 227 -14.94 13.35 -4.00
C VAL A 227 -13.67 12.61 -3.59
N PHE A 228 -12.96 13.08 -2.55
CA PHE A 228 -11.76 12.38 -2.06
C PHE A 228 -12.08 11.03 -1.44
N GLY A 229 -13.22 10.90 -0.76
CA GLY A 229 -13.70 9.59 -0.29
C GLY A 229 -13.99 8.62 -1.44
N TRP A 230 -14.55 9.10 -2.55
CA TRP A 230 -14.82 8.31 -3.74
C TRP A 230 -13.53 7.91 -4.47
N ILE A 231 -12.61 8.84 -4.71
CA ILE A 231 -11.28 8.57 -5.29
C ILE A 231 -10.53 7.55 -4.42
N GLY A 232 -10.59 7.69 -3.09
CA GLY A 232 -9.97 6.75 -2.16
C GLY A 232 -10.44 5.30 -2.35
N LYS A 233 -11.71 5.07 -2.71
CA LYS A 233 -12.26 3.71 -2.95
C LYS A 233 -11.65 3.03 -4.18
N ILE A 234 -11.32 3.81 -5.21
CA ILE A 234 -10.74 3.34 -6.48
C ILE A 234 -9.23 3.59 -6.59
N SER A 235 -8.61 4.11 -5.52
CA SER A 235 -7.22 4.60 -5.50
C SER A 235 -6.18 3.61 -6.01
N LEU A 236 -6.30 2.33 -5.66
CA LEU A 236 -5.37 1.30 -6.13
C LEU A 236 -5.49 1.08 -7.64
N ASP A 237 -6.73 1.05 -8.15
CA ASP A 237 -7.01 0.87 -9.57
C ASP A 237 -6.52 2.08 -10.37
N THR A 238 -6.71 3.28 -9.81
CA THR A 238 -6.15 4.54 -10.35
C THR A 238 -4.62 4.55 -10.36
N TYR A 239 -3.98 4.09 -9.27
CA TYR A 239 -2.53 3.99 -9.19
C TYR A 239 -1.95 3.09 -10.28
N ILE A 240 -2.55 1.91 -10.52
CA ILE A 240 -2.08 0.98 -11.56
C ILE A 240 -2.35 1.55 -12.94
N SER A 241 -3.55 2.10 -13.15
CA SER A 241 -3.98 2.67 -14.43
C SER A 241 -3.13 3.85 -14.88
N GLN A 242 -2.60 4.65 -13.94
CA GLN A 242 -1.80 5.83 -14.30
C GLN A 242 -0.56 5.48 -15.12
N PHE A 243 0.03 4.29 -14.92
CA PHE A 243 1.23 3.85 -15.64
C PHE A 243 0.97 3.71 -17.15
N HIS A 244 -0.28 3.48 -17.54
CA HIS A 244 -0.68 3.13 -18.91
C HIS A 244 -1.57 4.17 -19.59
N ILE A 245 -2.29 4.98 -18.79
CA ILE A 245 -3.26 5.95 -19.31
C ILE A 245 -2.79 7.40 -19.10
N TRP A 246 -2.00 7.65 -18.06
CA TRP A 246 -1.59 9.02 -17.72
C TRP A 246 -0.13 9.30 -18.03
N LEU A 247 0.71 8.29 -17.82
CA LEU A 247 2.15 8.35 -18.00
C LEU A 247 2.57 7.51 -19.21
N ARG A 248 3.79 7.76 -19.67
CA ARG A 248 4.44 7.03 -20.76
C ARG A 248 5.85 6.62 -20.34
N SER A 249 6.21 5.39 -20.67
CA SER A 249 7.59 4.88 -20.61
C SER A 249 8.26 4.96 -21.99
N ASN A 250 9.59 4.95 -21.98
CA ASN A 250 10.43 4.90 -23.18
C ASN A 250 10.77 3.46 -23.62
N ALA A 251 10.52 2.47 -22.76
CA ALA A 251 10.76 1.06 -23.00
C ALA A 251 9.69 0.20 -22.27
N PRO A 252 9.45 -1.05 -22.70
CA PRO A 252 8.66 -2.02 -21.93
C PRO A 252 9.25 -2.23 -20.53
N ASP A 253 8.41 -2.43 -19.52
CA ASP A 253 8.80 -2.62 -18.11
C ASP A 253 9.62 -1.49 -17.44
N ALA A 254 9.84 -0.36 -18.14
CA ALA A 254 10.49 0.81 -17.57
C ALA A 254 9.54 1.65 -16.70
N GLN A 255 10.07 2.26 -15.64
CA GLN A 255 9.30 3.25 -14.87
C GLN A 255 8.87 4.40 -15.78
N PRO A 256 7.57 4.75 -15.81
CA PRO A 256 7.09 5.80 -16.67
C PRO A 256 7.48 7.17 -16.10
N LYS A 257 8.23 7.95 -16.90
CA LYS A 257 8.76 9.26 -16.50
C LYS A 257 8.16 10.42 -17.30
N LEU A 258 7.47 10.11 -18.39
CA LEU A 258 6.90 11.10 -19.31
C LEU A 258 5.38 11.17 -19.11
N LEU A 259 4.79 12.32 -19.44
CA LEU A 259 3.34 12.47 -19.51
C LEU A 259 2.83 11.97 -20.86
N LEU A 260 1.65 11.34 -20.86
CA LEU A 260 0.98 11.00 -22.10
C LEU A 260 0.42 12.26 -22.75
N THR A 261 0.84 12.54 -23.98
CA THR A 261 0.35 13.68 -24.77
C THR A 261 -0.53 13.17 -25.92
N ILE A 262 -1.83 13.37 -25.79
CA ILE A 262 -2.85 13.08 -26.80
C ILE A 262 -3.13 14.34 -27.64
N ILE A 263 -3.17 15.52 -27.00
CA ILE A 263 -3.37 16.81 -27.67
C ILE A 263 -2.05 17.60 -27.58
N PRO A 264 -1.27 17.65 -28.67
CA PRO A 264 -0.06 18.46 -28.73
C PRO A 264 -0.37 19.94 -28.47
N ASP A 265 0.60 20.68 -27.93
CA ASP A 265 0.59 22.14 -27.71
C ASP A 265 -0.48 22.71 -26.75
N TYR A 266 -1.44 21.90 -26.28
CA TYR A 266 -2.47 22.31 -25.32
C TYR A 266 -2.37 21.51 -24.01
N PRO A 267 -1.42 21.84 -23.11
CA PRO A 267 -1.12 21.03 -21.93
C PRO A 267 -2.30 20.90 -20.94
N LEU A 268 -3.08 21.96 -20.73
CA LEU A 268 -4.24 21.92 -19.82
C LEU A 268 -5.40 21.08 -20.39
N LEU A 269 -5.62 21.14 -21.70
CA LEU A 269 -6.65 20.36 -22.37
C LEU A 269 -6.26 18.87 -22.37
N ASN A 270 -4.98 18.58 -22.64
CA ASN A 270 -4.43 17.24 -22.52
C ASN A 270 -4.53 16.70 -21.09
N PHE A 271 -4.19 17.51 -20.08
CA PHE A 271 -4.32 17.14 -18.66
C PHE A 271 -5.78 16.80 -18.31
N MET A 272 -6.73 17.62 -18.74
CA MET A 272 -8.15 17.38 -18.50
C MET A 272 -8.62 16.08 -19.18
N LEU A 273 -8.27 15.87 -20.46
CA LEU A 273 -8.66 14.67 -21.20
C LEU A 273 -8.07 13.39 -20.59
N THR A 274 -6.77 13.39 -20.31
CA THR A 274 -6.06 12.23 -19.71
C THR A 274 -6.60 11.94 -18.31
N THR A 275 -6.88 12.96 -17.51
CA THR A 275 -7.48 12.80 -16.17
C THR A 275 -8.89 12.21 -16.26
N ILE A 276 -9.76 12.71 -17.14
CA ILE A 276 -11.12 12.17 -17.31
C ILE A 276 -11.06 10.70 -17.74
N THR A 277 -10.19 10.39 -18.71
CA THR A 277 -9.99 9.02 -19.21
C THR A 277 -9.48 8.10 -18.11
N LEU A 278 -8.48 8.54 -17.34
CA LEU A 278 -7.95 7.80 -16.19
C LEU A 278 -9.04 7.53 -15.17
N MET A 279 -9.81 8.54 -14.77
CA MET A 279 -10.85 8.39 -13.75
C MET A 279 -11.97 7.45 -14.20
N ALA A 280 -12.41 7.56 -15.46
CA ALA A 280 -13.43 6.68 -16.02
C ALA A 280 -12.96 5.21 -16.11
N ALA A 281 -11.75 4.98 -16.62
CA ALA A 281 -11.15 3.65 -16.71
C ALA A 281 -10.93 3.03 -15.32
N SER A 282 -10.38 3.81 -14.38
CA SER A 282 -10.13 3.36 -13.00
C SER A 282 -11.42 2.97 -12.29
N TYR A 283 -12.48 3.76 -12.46
CA TYR A 283 -13.79 3.45 -11.89
C TYR A 283 -14.33 2.12 -12.44
N ARG A 284 -14.27 1.93 -13.76
CA ARG A 284 -14.73 0.69 -14.40
C ARG A 284 -13.90 -0.52 -13.99
N LEU A 285 -12.58 -0.40 -13.93
CA LEU A 285 -11.69 -1.46 -13.47
C LEU A 285 -11.95 -1.83 -12.01
N SER A 286 -12.24 -0.84 -11.15
CA SER A 286 -12.57 -1.09 -9.75
C SER A 286 -13.90 -1.83 -9.61
N GLU A 287 -14.91 -1.48 -10.40
CA GLU A 287 -16.19 -2.19 -10.44
C GLU A 287 -16.00 -3.64 -10.87
N LEU A 288 -15.30 -3.87 -11.98
CA LEU A 288 -15.00 -5.22 -12.50
C LEU A 288 -14.21 -6.06 -11.50
N THR A 289 -13.17 -5.48 -10.88
CA THR A 289 -12.37 -6.16 -9.85
C THR A 289 -13.24 -6.61 -8.69
N ASN A 290 -14.21 -5.80 -8.27
CA ASN A 290 -15.13 -6.14 -7.19
C ASN A 290 -16.16 -7.20 -7.60
N THR A 291 -16.68 -7.14 -8.82
CA THR A 291 -17.58 -8.17 -9.37
C THR A 291 -16.87 -9.51 -9.51
N PHE A 292 -15.63 -9.53 -9.98
CA PHE A 292 -14.84 -10.76 -10.03
C PHE A 292 -14.49 -11.26 -8.64
N LYS A 293 -14.18 -10.37 -7.69
CA LYS A 293 -13.95 -10.76 -6.28
C LYS A 293 -15.16 -11.48 -5.69
N THR A 294 -16.38 -11.00 -5.91
CA THR A 294 -17.59 -11.65 -5.36
C THR A 294 -17.88 -12.98 -6.03
N ALA A 295 -17.57 -13.12 -7.32
CA ALA A 295 -17.74 -14.37 -8.07
C ALA A 295 -16.69 -15.43 -7.71
N PHE A 296 -15.41 -15.05 -7.69
CA PHE A 296 -14.29 -15.98 -7.51
C PHE A 296 -13.91 -16.21 -6.05
N VAL A 297 -14.10 -15.22 -5.17
CA VAL A 297 -13.73 -15.28 -3.75
C VAL A 297 -14.93 -15.04 -2.82
N PRO A 298 -15.90 -15.96 -2.78
CA PRO A 298 -17.11 -15.82 -1.95
C PRO A 298 -16.78 -15.79 -0.45
N SER A 299 -17.51 -14.99 0.32
CA SER A 299 -17.23 -14.67 1.73
C SER A 299 -17.41 -15.82 2.73
N LYS A 300 -18.14 -16.88 2.36
CA LYS A 300 -18.58 -17.94 3.30
C LYS A 300 -18.25 -19.37 2.86
N ASP A 301 -17.59 -19.55 1.71
CA ASP A 301 -17.37 -20.88 1.14
C ASP A 301 -15.90 -21.10 0.74
N ASN A 302 -15.10 -21.58 1.70
CA ASN A 302 -13.68 -21.84 1.49
C ASN A 302 -13.43 -22.94 0.45
N LYS A 303 -14.33 -23.93 0.34
CA LYS A 303 -14.19 -25.00 -0.66
C LYS A 303 -14.39 -24.44 -2.06
N ARG A 304 -15.41 -23.60 -2.25
CA ARG A 304 -15.65 -22.93 -3.53
C ARG A 304 -14.55 -21.94 -3.91
N ILE A 305 -13.95 -21.25 -2.94
CA ILE A 305 -12.75 -20.43 -3.21
C ILE A 305 -11.64 -21.31 -3.79
N MET A 306 -11.34 -22.45 -3.16
CA MET A 306 -10.30 -23.36 -3.62
C MET A 306 -10.60 -23.87 -5.04
N TYR A 307 -11.82 -24.34 -5.31
CA TYR A 307 -12.21 -24.78 -6.65
C TYR A 307 -12.11 -23.65 -7.69
N ASN A 308 -12.57 -22.45 -7.36
CA ASN A 308 -12.48 -21.29 -8.24
C ASN A 308 -11.03 -20.90 -8.54
N MET A 309 -10.15 -20.93 -7.54
CA MET A 309 -8.72 -20.66 -7.70
C MET A 309 -8.04 -21.73 -8.56
N MET A 310 -8.37 -23.01 -8.36
CA MET A 310 -7.87 -24.11 -9.19
C MET A 310 -8.34 -23.98 -10.64
N SER A 311 -9.63 -23.73 -10.87
CA SER A 311 -10.20 -23.52 -12.20
C SER A 311 -9.62 -22.29 -12.88
N GLY A 312 -9.49 -21.17 -12.16
CA GLY A 312 -8.86 -19.95 -12.66
C GLY A 312 -7.39 -20.17 -13.03
N GLY A 313 -6.63 -20.84 -12.15
CA GLY A 313 -5.24 -21.22 -12.39
C GLY A 313 -5.10 -22.15 -13.61
N ALA A 314 -5.99 -23.12 -13.77
CA ALA A 314 -6.01 -24.00 -14.94
C ALA A 314 -6.30 -23.21 -16.23
N ILE A 315 -7.30 -22.33 -16.24
CA ILE A 315 -7.63 -21.51 -17.41
C ILE A 315 -6.45 -20.60 -17.78
N VAL A 316 -5.87 -19.89 -16.80
CA VAL A 316 -4.71 -19.01 -17.04
C VAL A 316 -3.52 -19.83 -17.53
N GLY A 317 -3.27 -21.01 -16.94
CA GLY A 317 -2.21 -21.91 -17.37
C GLY A 317 -2.39 -22.40 -18.81
N ILE A 318 -3.62 -22.75 -19.20
CA ILE A 318 -3.95 -23.13 -20.58
C ILE A 318 -3.74 -21.95 -21.53
N LEU A 319 -4.27 -20.77 -21.20
CA LEU A 319 -4.13 -19.58 -22.04
C LEU A 319 -2.67 -19.16 -22.21
N TYR A 320 -1.89 -19.22 -21.14
CA TYR A 320 -0.46 -18.92 -21.19
C TYR A 320 0.31 -19.95 -22.04
N SER A 321 -0.01 -21.24 -21.88
CA SER A 321 0.59 -22.30 -22.70
C SER A 321 0.25 -22.15 -24.18
N LEU A 322 -1.01 -21.82 -24.50
CA LEU A 322 -1.45 -21.53 -25.86
C LEU A 322 -0.72 -20.32 -26.42
N SER A 323 -0.63 -19.22 -25.66
CA SER A 323 0.13 -18.03 -26.06
C SER A 323 1.59 -18.36 -26.38
N PHE A 324 2.24 -19.16 -25.54
CA PHE A 324 3.62 -19.60 -25.78
C PHE A 324 3.76 -20.45 -27.06
N VAL A 325 2.80 -21.32 -27.34
CA VAL A 325 2.75 -22.08 -28.59
C VAL A 325 2.58 -21.14 -29.78
N PHE A 326 1.64 -20.19 -29.73
CA PHE A 326 1.41 -19.22 -30.80
C PHE A 326 2.63 -18.32 -31.06
N LEU A 327 3.36 -17.92 -30.02
CA LEU A 327 4.60 -17.13 -30.16
C LEU A 327 5.75 -17.92 -30.81
N LYS A 328 5.72 -19.26 -30.74
CA LYS A 328 6.69 -20.14 -31.41
C LYS A 328 6.30 -20.55 -32.83
N VAL A 329 5.07 -20.28 -33.26
CA VAL A 329 4.68 -20.49 -34.66
C VAL A 329 5.38 -19.42 -35.50
N PRO A 330 6.25 -19.78 -36.46
CA PRO A 330 6.90 -18.80 -37.31
C PRO A 330 5.82 -17.99 -38.04
N PRO A 331 5.99 -16.66 -38.20
CA PRO A 331 5.07 -15.88 -39.00
C PRO A 331 4.99 -16.50 -40.40
N ALA A 332 3.78 -16.76 -40.88
CA ALA A 332 3.58 -17.20 -42.25
C ALA A 332 4.25 -16.16 -43.16
N SER A 333 5.27 -16.59 -43.90
CA SER A 333 5.94 -15.76 -44.90
C SER A 333 4.90 -15.29 -45.91
N VAL A 334 4.52 -14.01 -45.84
CA VAL A 334 3.75 -13.32 -46.88
C VAL A 334 4.72 -12.52 -47.71
#